data_AF-A0A0W8D080-F1
#
_entry.id   AF-A0A0W8D080-F1
#
_cell.length_a   1.000
_cell.length_b   1.000
_cell.length_c   1.000
_cell.angle_alpha   90.00
_cell.angle_beta   90.00
_cell.angle_gamma   90.00
#
_symmetry.space_group_name_H-M   'P 1'
#
loop_
_entity.id
_entity.type
_entity.pdbx_description
1 polymer ?
#
loop_
_entity_poly.entity_id
_entity_poly.type
_entity_poly.pdbx_seq_one_letter_code
_entity_poly.pdbx_strand_id
1 'polypeptide(L)'
;MKKTYQSFRVRTNNTVAARNNKIRSTGSKRPLLPVEWENYGKTFICTHSGRYKPRGKGKRKRQQSRAIECGAQINACVQVQDKSIPTFVLRVTSARLVHNHPLNKRTFYQYPHVRTALEPDVLSTVNELRKAGAKKKRILKYIHDNSEFNPSNQDVHNLVRKLKTQENTANTSAKRLKQWMFEFSEEPGNVGRIFVDSVHNKV
;
A
#
# COMPACT_ATOMS: atom_id res chain seq x y z
N MET A 1 -7.17 -2.28 26.31
CA MET A 1 -6.15 -2.98 25.51
C MET A 1 -4.80 -2.29 25.66
N LYS A 2 -3.71 -2.99 26.03
CA LYS A 2 -2.36 -2.40 26.10
C LYS A 2 -1.77 -2.29 24.68
N LYS A 3 -1.21 -1.13 24.30
CA LYS A 3 -0.53 -0.94 23.00
C LYS A 3 0.78 -1.73 22.99
N THR A 4 0.98 -2.59 22.01
CA THR A 4 2.15 -3.49 21.93
C THR A 4 3.32 -2.95 21.12
N TYR A 5 3.11 -1.85 20.37
CA TYR A 5 4.10 -1.23 19.47
C TYR A 5 4.76 -2.19 18.46
N GLN A 6 4.10 -3.32 18.17
CA GLN A 6 4.55 -4.29 17.19
C GLN A 6 4.16 -3.82 15.79
N SER A 7 5.08 -3.95 14.83
CA SER A 7 4.81 -3.69 13.42
C SER A 7 5.15 -4.92 12.59
N PHE A 8 4.16 -5.37 11.82
CA PHE A 8 4.30 -6.49 10.90
C PHE A 8 4.13 -6.00 9.46
N ARG A 9 4.88 -6.60 8.53
CA ARG A 9 4.66 -6.49 7.09
C ARG A 9 4.11 -7.80 6.55
N VAL A 10 3.36 -7.74 5.46
CA VAL A 10 2.86 -8.94 4.77
C VAL A 10 3.96 -9.52 3.89
N ARG A 11 4.26 -10.82 4.02
CA ARG A 11 5.33 -11.49 3.25
C ARG A 11 4.81 -12.35 2.10
N THR A 12 3.69 -13.03 2.31
CA THR A 12 3.20 -14.06 1.39
C THR A 12 1.71 -14.21 1.54
N ASN A 13 1.02 -14.23 0.40
CA ASN A 13 -0.38 -14.57 0.34
C ASN A 13 -0.54 -15.80 -0.54
N ASN A 14 -1.23 -16.82 -0.04
CA ASN A 14 -1.71 -17.89 -0.91
C ASN A 14 -3.04 -17.43 -1.50
N THR A 15 -3.20 -17.48 -2.83
CA THR A 15 -4.44 -17.03 -3.46
C THR A 15 -5.56 -18.04 -3.26
N VAL A 16 -6.80 -17.57 -3.24
CA VAL A 16 -7.97 -18.46 -3.21
C VAL A 16 -8.00 -19.35 -4.45
N ALA A 17 -7.72 -18.79 -5.63
CA ALA A 17 -7.64 -19.54 -6.86
C ALA A 17 -6.64 -20.71 -6.79
N ALA A 18 -5.41 -20.45 -6.32
CA ALA A 18 -4.40 -21.49 -6.17
C ALA A 18 -4.83 -22.59 -5.18
N ARG A 19 -5.46 -22.22 -4.05
CA ARG A 19 -6.03 -23.19 -3.10
C ARG A 19 -7.14 -24.02 -3.73
N ASN A 20 -8.10 -23.37 -4.38
CA ASN A 20 -9.26 -24.05 -4.97
C ASN A 20 -8.82 -25.03 -6.05
N ASN A 21 -7.85 -24.66 -6.90
CA ASN A 21 -7.27 -25.56 -7.90
C ASN A 21 -6.60 -26.77 -7.24
N LYS A 22 -5.86 -26.57 -6.14
CA LYS A 22 -5.27 -27.68 -5.38
C LYS A 22 -6.32 -28.59 -4.75
N ILE A 23 -7.43 -28.05 -4.27
CA ILE A 23 -8.54 -28.85 -3.71
C ILE A 23 -9.18 -29.71 -4.81
N ARG A 24 -9.44 -29.12 -5.99
CA ARG A 24 -9.99 -29.83 -7.14
C ARG A 24 -9.04 -30.94 -7.62
N SER A 25 -7.74 -30.65 -7.77
CA SER A 25 -6.76 -31.63 -8.26
C SER A 25 -6.50 -32.78 -7.30
N THR A 26 -6.67 -32.56 -6.00
CA THR A 26 -6.49 -33.59 -4.96
C THR A 26 -7.76 -34.36 -4.62
N GLY A 27 -8.90 -34.04 -5.24
CA GLY A 27 -10.20 -34.67 -4.94
C GLY A 27 -10.72 -34.38 -3.52
N SER A 28 -10.20 -33.34 -2.85
CA SER A 28 -10.54 -33.02 -1.47
C SER A 28 -11.96 -32.47 -1.36
N LYS A 29 -12.78 -33.00 -0.44
CA LYS A 29 -14.16 -32.52 -0.14
C LYS A 29 -14.22 -31.19 0.64
N ARG A 30 -13.12 -30.42 0.66
CA ARG A 30 -13.08 -29.14 1.36
C ARG A 30 -13.86 -28.10 0.56
N PRO A 31 -14.63 -27.22 1.22
CA PRO A 31 -15.35 -26.16 0.54
C PRO A 31 -14.40 -25.22 -0.19
N LEU A 32 -14.82 -24.85 -1.40
CA LEU A 32 -14.17 -23.82 -2.20
C LEU A 32 -14.47 -22.45 -1.59
N LEU A 33 -13.51 -21.55 -1.70
CA LEU A 33 -13.70 -20.17 -1.28
C LEU A 33 -14.04 -19.29 -2.48
N PRO A 34 -14.80 -18.19 -2.28
CA PRO A 34 -15.04 -17.20 -3.32
C PRO A 34 -13.73 -16.64 -3.88
N VAL A 35 -13.57 -16.67 -5.20
CA VAL A 35 -12.33 -16.27 -5.87
C VAL A 35 -12.07 -14.76 -5.74
N GLU A 36 -13.14 -13.99 -5.53
CA GLU A 36 -13.18 -12.54 -5.33
C GLU A 36 -12.42 -12.12 -4.06
N TRP A 37 -12.20 -13.04 -3.11
CA TRP A 37 -11.47 -12.74 -1.88
C TRP A 37 -9.95 -12.63 -2.07
N GLU A 38 -9.46 -12.94 -3.28
CA GLU A 38 -8.07 -12.93 -3.74
C GLU A 38 -7.14 -13.88 -2.97
N ASN A 39 -7.02 -13.70 -1.66
CA ASN A 39 -6.05 -14.33 -0.77
C ASN A 39 -6.74 -15.20 0.27
N TYR A 40 -6.41 -16.50 0.28
CA TYR A 40 -6.86 -17.48 1.26
C TYR A 40 -6.25 -17.27 2.64
N GLY A 41 -4.97 -16.89 2.67
CA GLY A 41 -4.21 -16.74 3.90
C GLY A 41 -3.10 -15.73 3.74
N LYS A 42 -2.76 -15.08 4.86
CA LYS A 42 -1.74 -14.03 4.93
C LYS A 42 -0.74 -14.37 6.03
N THR A 43 0.53 -14.13 5.71
CA THR A 43 1.63 -14.22 6.67
C THR A 43 2.13 -12.82 7.00
N PHE A 44 2.01 -12.45 8.27
CA PHE A 44 2.51 -11.21 8.84
C PHE A 44 3.84 -11.49 9.52
N ILE A 45 4.92 -10.89 9.02
CA ILE A 45 6.26 -11.02 9.61
C ILE A 45 6.72 -9.71 10.21
N CYS A 46 7.55 -9.75 11.24
CA CYS A 46 8.17 -8.53 11.77
C CYS A 46 8.87 -7.74 10.65
N THR A 47 8.83 -6.41 10.72
CA THR A 47 9.58 -5.55 9.78
C THR A 47 11.09 -5.80 9.82
N HIS A 48 11.58 -6.37 10.92
CA HIS A 48 12.96 -6.76 11.14
C HIS A 48 13.30 -8.19 10.70
N SER A 49 12.32 -8.90 10.14
CA SER A 49 12.49 -10.27 9.67
C SER A 49 13.35 -10.38 8.42
N GLY A 50 14.06 -11.50 8.32
CA GLY A 50 14.95 -11.85 7.23
C GLY A 50 16.39 -11.39 7.47
N ARG A 51 17.29 -11.92 6.64
CA ARG A 51 18.71 -11.59 6.65
C ARG A 51 18.98 -10.42 5.71
N TYR A 52 19.82 -9.47 6.14
CA TYR A 52 20.32 -8.45 5.24
C TYR A 52 21.12 -9.10 4.10
N LYS A 53 20.72 -8.81 2.85
CA LYS A 53 21.44 -9.23 1.65
C LYS A 53 22.08 -8.00 1.00
N PRO A 54 23.41 -7.82 1.08
CA PRO A 54 24.08 -6.71 0.41
C PRO A 54 23.90 -6.84 -1.11
N ARG A 55 23.63 -5.72 -1.79
CA ARG A 55 23.46 -5.67 -3.26
C ARG A 55 24.71 -5.23 -4.02
N GLY A 56 25.85 -5.10 -3.34
CA GLY A 56 27.11 -4.69 -3.93
C GLY A 56 28.27 -4.90 -2.95
N LYS A 57 29.51 -4.79 -3.46
CA LYS A 57 30.74 -4.97 -2.67
C LYS A 57 31.10 -3.75 -1.81
N GLY A 58 30.51 -2.59 -2.09
CA GLY A 58 30.80 -1.34 -1.39
C GLY A 58 30.12 -1.23 -0.02
N LYS A 59 30.86 -0.76 0.99
CA LYS A 59 30.32 -0.39 2.31
C LYS A 59 29.89 1.08 2.29
N ARG A 60 28.58 1.36 2.35
CA ARG A 60 28.07 2.74 2.55
C ARG A 60 28.03 3.05 4.05
N LYS A 61 28.72 4.11 4.50
CA LYS A 61 28.93 4.48 5.92
C LYS A 61 27.65 4.66 6.77
N ARG A 62 26.43 4.62 6.20
CA ARG A 62 25.17 4.89 6.93
C ARG A 62 23.96 4.03 6.50
N GLN A 63 24.18 2.86 5.89
CA GLN A 63 23.06 2.00 5.51
C GLN A 63 22.69 1.04 6.65
N GLN A 64 21.81 1.47 7.55
CA GLN A 64 21.24 0.59 8.57
C GLN A 64 20.19 -0.33 7.93
N SER A 65 20.42 -1.64 7.98
CA SER A 65 19.41 -2.63 7.57
C SER A 65 18.41 -2.83 8.68
N ARG A 66 17.12 -2.90 8.34
CA ARG A 66 16.11 -3.36 9.29
C ARG A 66 16.14 -4.87 9.47
N ALA A 67 16.58 -5.62 8.46
CA ALA A 67 16.63 -7.07 8.48
C ALA A 67 17.74 -7.56 9.42
N ILE A 68 17.33 -8.04 10.60
CA ILE A 68 18.17 -8.57 11.68
C ILE A 68 17.69 -9.97 12.11
N GLU A 69 17.06 -10.68 11.17
CA GLU A 69 16.64 -12.07 11.35
C GLU A 69 15.61 -12.28 12.46
N CYS A 70 14.76 -11.28 12.70
CA CYS A 70 13.65 -11.41 13.65
C CYS A 70 12.67 -12.52 13.23
N GLY A 71 12.40 -13.45 14.15
CA GLY A 71 11.51 -14.60 13.94
C GLY A 71 10.03 -14.36 14.26
N ALA A 72 9.65 -13.16 14.70
CA ALA A 72 8.26 -12.87 15.03
C ALA A 72 7.38 -12.90 13.76
N GLN A 73 6.30 -13.69 13.83
CA GLN A 73 5.43 -13.99 12.71
C GLN A 73 4.04 -14.42 13.18
N ILE A 74 3.01 -14.01 12.44
CA ILE A 74 1.62 -14.43 12.61
C ILE A 74 1.11 -14.95 11.28
N ASN A 75 0.56 -16.16 11.29
CA ASN A 75 -0.08 -16.78 10.14
C ASN A 75 -1.58 -16.81 10.38
N ALA A 76 -2.36 -16.30 9.43
CA ALA A 76 -3.81 -16.37 9.46
C ALA A 76 -4.35 -16.87 8.12
N CYS A 77 -5.37 -17.71 8.16
CA CYS A 77 -6.09 -18.13 6.97
C CYS A 77 -7.58 -18.25 7.25
N VAL A 78 -8.36 -18.20 6.18
CA VAL A 78 -9.79 -18.47 6.24
C VAL A 78 -10.02 -19.96 6.47
N GLN A 79 -10.96 -20.32 7.33
CA GLN A 79 -11.41 -21.69 7.53
C GLN A 79 -12.93 -21.75 7.49
N VAL A 80 -13.48 -22.92 7.18
CA VAL A 80 -14.93 -23.15 7.21
C VAL A 80 -15.26 -23.85 8.51
N GLN A 81 -16.13 -23.23 9.31
CA GLN A 81 -16.54 -23.71 10.62
C GLN A 81 -17.70 -24.71 10.51
N ASP A 82 -18.71 -24.40 9.69
CA ASP A 82 -19.85 -25.26 9.42
C ASP A 82 -19.91 -25.63 7.93
N LYS A 83 -20.11 -26.92 7.64
CA LYS A 83 -20.16 -27.47 6.29
C LYS A 83 -21.58 -27.44 5.69
N SER A 84 -22.61 -27.32 6.53
CA SER A 84 -24.02 -27.30 6.11
C SER A 84 -24.43 -25.90 5.62
N ILE A 85 -24.07 -24.86 6.37
CA ILE A 85 -24.12 -23.46 5.97
C ILE A 85 -22.69 -22.93 6.04
N PRO A 86 -22.03 -22.59 4.92
CA PRO A 86 -20.62 -22.26 4.90
C PRO A 86 -20.34 -20.97 5.69
N THR A 87 -20.03 -21.15 6.97
CA THR A 87 -19.59 -20.05 7.85
C THR A 87 -18.08 -19.96 7.79
N PHE A 88 -17.59 -18.87 7.24
CA PHE A 88 -16.16 -18.61 7.08
C PHE A 88 -15.61 -17.84 8.27
N VAL A 89 -14.57 -18.36 8.89
CA VAL A 89 -13.90 -17.72 10.03
C VAL A 89 -12.44 -17.45 9.72
N LEU A 90 -11.92 -16.31 10.18
CA LEU A 90 -10.49 -16.02 10.13
C LEU A 90 -9.81 -16.74 11.30
N ARG A 91 -8.94 -17.70 11.00
CA ARG A 91 -8.19 -18.44 12.03
C ARG A 91 -6.72 -18.09 12.00
N VAL A 92 -6.20 -17.69 13.16
CA VAL A 92 -4.76 -17.61 13.38
C VAL A 92 -4.23 -19.04 13.53
N THR A 93 -3.41 -19.49 12.58
CA THR A 93 -2.88 -20.85 12.56
C THR A 93 -1.58 -20.98 13.35
N SER A 94 -0.81 -19.90 13.45
CA SER A 94 0.42 -19.83 14.24
C SER A 94 0.72 -18.39 14.60
N ALA A 95 1.17 -18.14 15.82
CA ALA A 95 1.58 -16.83 16.29
C ALA A 95 2.86 -16.94 17.12
N ARG A 96 4.00 -16.61 16.50
CA ARG A 96 5.28 -16.41 17.19
C ARG A 96 5.43 -14.93 17.46
N LEU A 97 5.18 -14.52 18.71
CA LEU A 97 5.23 -13.10 19.11
C LEU A 97 6.52 -12.71 19.83
N VAL A 98 7.50 -13.62 19.90
CA VAL A 98 8.81 -13.35 20.50
C VAL A 98 9.69 -12.59 19.52
N HIS A 99 10.12 -11.39 19.90
CA HIS A 99 11.04 -10.55 19.12
C HIS A 99 12.45 -10.65 19.69
N ASN A 100 13.45 -10.55 18.82
CA ASN A 100 14.88 -10.49 19.18
C ASN A 100 15.39 -9.03 19.24
N HIS A 101 14.48 -8.05 19.30
CA HIS A 101 14.80 -6.64 19.38
C HIS A 101 13.74 -5.93 20.24
N PRO A 102 14.06 -4.77 20.82
CA PRO A 102 13.12 -4.02 21.62
C PRO A 102 11.96 -3.47 20.77
N LEU A 103 10.77 -3.45 21.37
CA LEU A 103 9.55 -2.88 20.81
C LEU A 103 9.30 -1.50 21.45
N ASN A 104 9.82 -0.46 20.82
CA ASN A 104 9.80 0.88 21.39
C ASN A 104 8.80 1.78 20.67
N LYS A 105 8.07 2.59 21.46
CA LYS A 105 7.14 3.61 20.97
C LYS A 105 7.79 4.49 19.89
N ARG A 106 9.01 4.98 20.16
CA ARG A 106 9.77 5.83 19.23
C ARG A 106 10.00 5.15 17.87
N THR A 107 10.43 3.89 17.86
CA THR A 107 10.67 3.14 16.62
C THR A 107 9.37 2.87 15.87
N PHE A 108 8.30 2.55 16.60
CA PHE A 108 6.99 2.29 16.02
C PHE A 108 6.46 3.48 15.22
N TYR A 109 6.51 4.68 15.80
CA TYR A 109 6.10 5.91 15.10
C TYR A 109 7.03 6.33 13.96
N GLN A 110 8.18 5.68 13.77
CA GLN A 110 9.05 5.93 12.60
C GLN A 110 8.69 5.06 11.40
N TYR A 111 7.84 4.04 11.56
CA TYR A 111 7.44 3.20 10.42
C TYR A 111 6.63 4.01 9.40
N PRO A 112 6.94 3.91 8.08
CA PRO A 112 6.28 4.72 7.07
C PRO A 112 4.74 4.63 7.09
N HIS A 113 4.18 3.42 7.22
CA HIS A 113 2.72 3.24 7.26
C HIS A 113 2.08 3.86 8.51
N VAL A 114 2.81 4.02 9.62
CA VAL A 114 2.32 4.72 10.81
C VAL A 114 2.42 6.22 10.62
N ARG A 115 3.55 6.73 10.11
CA ARG A 115 3.76 8.17 9.85
C ARG A 115 2.78 8.76 8.84
N THR A 116 2.22 7.93 7.96
CA THR A 116 1.27 8.34 6.94
C THR A 116 -0.15 7.83 7.18
N ALA A 117 -0.46 7.29 8.36
CA ALA A 117 -1.80 6.84 8.73
C ALA A 117 -2.71 8.04 9.08
N LEU A 118 -2.77 9.02 8.19
CA LEU A 118 -3.55 10.24 8.40
C LEU A 118 -5.05 9.91 8.36
N GLU A 119 -5.79 10.57 9.26
CA GLU A 119 -7.25 10.46 9.28
C GLU A 119 -7.86 10.99 7.97
N PRO A 120 -9.03 10.46 7.54
CA PRO A 120 -9.68 10.85 6.30
C PRO A 120 -9.89 12.37 6.15
N ASP A 121 -10.28 13.04 7.24
CA ASP A 121 -10.54 14.48 7.25
C ASP A 121 -9.27 15.28 6.97
N VAL A 122 -8.15 14.92 7.63
CA VAL A 122 -6.84 15.53 7.39
C VAL A 122 -6.40 15.30 5.95
N LEU A 123 -6.63 14.10 5.40
CA LEU A 123 -6.32 13.78 4.00
C LEU A 123 -7.14 14.63 3.03
N SER A 124 -8.41 14.89 3.33
CA SER A 124 -9.29 15.74 2.51
C SER A 124 -8.73 17.16 2.42
N THR A 125 -8.43 17.78 3.57
CA THR A 125 -7.85 19.13 3.59
C THR A 125 -6.47 19.19 2.94
N VAL A 126 -5.63 18.16 3.12
CA VAL A 126 -4.34 18.07 2.42
C VAL A 126 -4.54 18.06 0.89
N ASN A 127 -5.59 17.37 0.41
CA ASN A 127 -5.92 17.34 -1.01
C ASN A 127 -6.40 18.72 -1.53
N GLU A 128 -7.20 19.44 -0.74
CA GLU A 128 -7.62 20.82 -1.04
C GLU A 128 -6.43 21.79 -1.07
N LEU A 129 -5.57 21.77 -0.03
CA LEU A 129 -4.35 22.57 0.01
C LEU A 129 -3.46 22.30 -1.21
N ARG A 130 -3.36 21.03 -1.61
CA ARG A 130 -2.65 20.62 -2.83
C ARG A 130 -3.31 21.20 -4.09
N LYS A 131 -4.64 21.20 -4.21
CA LYS A 131 -5.39 21.81 -5.32
C LYS A 131 -5.15 23.33 -5.41
N ALA A 132 -5.17 24.00 -4.25
CA ALA A 132 -4.88 25.42 -4.12
C ALA A 132 -3.39 25.78 -4.35
N GLY A 133 -2.54 24.82 -4.76
CA GLY A 133 -1.13 25.07 -5.06
C GLY A 133 -0.26 25.30 -3.82
N ALA A 134 -0.73 24.91 -2.61
CA ALA A 134 0.04 25.11 -1.39
C ALA A 134 1.41 24.42 -1.46
N LYS A 135 2.44 25.12 -0.98
CA LYS A 135 3.79 24.56 -0.89
C LYS A 135 3.78 23.34 0.04
N LYS A 136 4.49 22.27 -0.35
CA LYS A 136 4.57 21.03 0.44
C LYS A 136 5.04 21.23 1.89
N LYS A 137 5.89 22.23 2.14
CA LYS A 137 6.28 22.63 3.52
C LYS A 137 5.10 23.11 4.36
N ARG A 138 4.15 23.86 3.76
CA ARG A 138 2.93 24.29 4.45
C ARG A 138 1.98 23.12 4.68
N ILE A 139 1.86 22.21 3.71
CA ILE A 139 1.10 20.97 3.88
C ILE A 139 1.67 20.12 5.02
N LEU A 140 3.01 19.99 5.11
CA LEU A 140 3.66 19.29 6.21
C LEU A 140 3.35 19.94 7.55
N LYS A 141 3.45 21.28 7.63
CA LYS A 141 3.09 22.03 8.85
C LYS A 141 1.64 21.78 9.25
N TYR A 142 0.70 21.90 8.30
CA TYR A 142 -0.70 21.60 8.54
C TYR A 142 -0.91 20.20 9.14
N ILE A 143 -0.23 19.19 8.61
CA ILE A 143 -0.35 17.82 9.14
C ILE A 143 0.18 17.76 10.57
N HIS A 144 1.31 18.38 10.89
CA HIS A 144 1.81 18.42 12.27
C HIS A 144 0.86 19.13 13.24
N ASP A 145 0.19 20.18 12.78
CA ASP A 145 -0.72 20.98 13.62
C ASP A 145 -2.08 20.29 13.83
N ASN A 146 -2.46 19.33 12.96
CA ASN A 146 -3.80 18.72 12.93
C ASN A 146 -3.78 17.18 13.08
N SER A 147 -2.64 16.59 13.46
CA SER A 147 -2.48 15.15 13.57
C SER A 147 -1.45 14.76 14.61
N GLU A 148 -1.65 13.62 15.27
CA GLU A 148 -0.64 13.02 16.15
C GLU A 148 0.54 12.39 15.37
N PHE A 149 0.44 12.32 14.04
CA PHE A 149 1.45 11.71 13.20
C PHE A 149 2.54 12.70 12.79
N ASN A 150 3.76 12.18 12.66
CA ASN A 150 4.93 12.98 12.35
C ASN A 150 5.55 12.57 11.00
N PRO A 151 4.87 12.84 9.87
CA PRO A 151 5.39 12.53 8.54
C PRO A 151 6.69 13.30 8.26
N SER A 152 7.51 12.75 7.38
CA SER A 152 8.67 13.47 6.86
C SER A 152 8.30 14.27 5.61
N ASN A 153 9.20 15.17 5.20
CA ASN A 153 9.10 15.83 3.90
C ASN A 153 8.90 14.80 2.77
N GLN A 154 9.67 13.71 2.75
CA GLN A 154 9.54 12.69 1.72
C GLN A 154 8.14 12.05 1.71
N ASP A 155 7.53 11.83 2.88
CA ASP A 155 6.19 11.28 2.94
C ASP A 155 5.16 12.23 2.35
N VAL A 156 5.25 13.53 2.64
CA VAL A 156 4.36 14.55 2.03
C VAL A 156 4.57 14.65 0.53
N HIS A 157 5.81 14.55 0.06
CA HIS A 157 6.10 14.47 -1.38
C HIS A 157 5.44 13.24 -2.03
N ASN A 158 5.52 12.07 -1.38
CA ASN A 158 4.89 10.83 -1.85
C ASN A 158 3.36 10.92 -1.80
N LEU A 159 2.80 11.51 -0.75
CA LEU A 159 1.36 11.72 -0.58
C LEU A 159 0.80 12.63 -1.68
N VAL A 160 1.40 13.80 -1.88
CA VAL A 160 1.00 14.73 -2.95
C VAL A 160 1.12 14.07 -4.33
N ARG A 161 2.19 13.30 -4.57
CA ARG A 161 2.34 12.55 -5.83
C ARG A 161 1.20 11.56 -6.00
N LYS A 162 0.89 10.76 -4.97
CA LYS A 162 -0.18 9.76 -5.00
C LYS A 162 -1.54 10.41 -5.28
N LEU A 163 -1.87 11.51 -4.59
CA LEU A 163 -3.12 12.25 -4.79
C LEU A 163 -3.23 12.80 -6.23
N LYS A 164 -2.14 13.31 -6.79
CA LYS A 164 -2.12 13.72 -8.20
C LYS A 164 -2.35 12.53 -9.13
N THR A 165 -1.72 11.39 -8.88
CA THR A 165 -1.92 10.19 -9.71
C THR A 165 -3.36 9.68 -9.64
N GLN A 166 -4.00 9.73 -8.47
CA GLN A 166 -5.39 9.27 -8.29
C GLN A 166 -6.41 10.16 -9.00
N GLU A 167 -6.17 11.47 -9.05
CA GLU A 167 -7.02 12.41 -9.77
C GLU A 167 -6.85 12.31 -11.29
N ASN A 168 -5.64 12.00 -11.75
CA ASN A 168 -5.34 11.84 -13.16
C ASN A 168 -5.64 10.39 -13.61
N THR A 169 -6.91 10.06 -13.81
CA THR A 169 -7.38 8.80 -14.42
C THR A 169 -6.92 8.64 -15.89
N ALA A 170 -6.43 9.71 -16.52
CA ALA A 170 -5.80 9.69 -17.84
C ALA A 170 -4.34 9.19 -17.75
N ASN A 171 -4.14 7.93 -18.16
CA ASN A 171 -2.88 7.17 -18.08
C ASN A 171 -1.67 7.83 -18.77
N THR A 172 -1.85 8.83 -19.65
CA THR A 172 -0.75 9.50 -20.40
C THR A 172 -0.98 11.01 -20.53
N SER A 173 0.10 11.78 -20.74
CA SER A 173 0.05 13.22 -21.02
C SER A 173 -0.82 13.55 -22.23
N ALA A 174 -0.77 12.72 -23.28
CA ALA A 174 -1.61 12.87 -24.47
C ALA A 174 -3.11 12.73 -24.16
N LYS A 175 -3.49 11.77 -23.31
CA LYS A 175 -4.90 11.62 -22.88
C LYS A 175 -5.36 12.81 -22.02
N ARG A 176 -4.47 13.39 -21.22
CA ARG A 176 -4.77 14.62 -20.44
C ARG A 176 -4.98 15.83 -21.35
N LEU A 177 -4.11 16.01 -22.35
CA LEU A 177 -4.26 17.09 -23.33
C LEU A 177 -5.58 16.93 -24.11
N LYS A 178 -5.94 15.70 -24.48
CA LYS A 178 -7.20 15.41 -25.18
C LYS A 178 -8.42 15.73 -24.31
N GLN A 179 -8.42 15.32 -23.05
CA GLN A 179 -9.51 15.61 -22.11
C GLN A 179 -9.66 17.11 -21.86
N TRP A 180 -8.54 17.81 -21.62
CA TRP A 180 -8.54 19.25 -21.43
C TRP A 180 -9.03 20.00 -22.68
N MET A 181 -8.65 19.53 -23.87
CA MET A 181 -9.15 20.11 -25.14
C MET A 181 -10.66 19.94 -25.33
N PHE A 182 -11.24 18.83 -24.86
CA PHE A 182 -12.69 18.66 -24.86
C PHE A 182 -13.35 19.67 -23.92
N GLU A 183 -12.91 19.73 -22.65
CA GLU A 183 -13.44 20.68 -21.65
C GLU A 183 -13.28 22.14 -22.10
N PHE A 184 -12.14 22.49 -22.70
CA PHE A 184 -11.89 23.84 -23.22
C PHE A 184 -12.84 24.22 -24.37
N SER A 185 -13.25 23.26 -25.19
CA SER A 185 -14.11 23.49 -26.36
C SER A 185 -15.61 23.47 -26.01
N GLU A 186 -15.98 23.18 -24.76
CA GLU A 186 -17.38 23.27 -24.29
C GLU A 186 -17.84 24.71 -24.06
N GLU A 187 -16.90 25.65 -23.85
CA GLU A 187 -17.24 27.07 -23.75
C GLU A 187 -17.51 27.70 -25.14
N PRO A 188 -18.65 28.40 -25.33
CA PRO A 188 -19.01 29.00 -26.61
C PRO A 188 -17.95 29.98 -27.10
N GLY A 189 -17.38 29.71 -28.28
CA GLY A 189 -16.33 30.55 -28.89
C GLY A 189 -14.93 29.95 -28.84
N ASN A 190 -14.71 28.89 -28.06
CA ASN A 190 -13.43 28.19 -28.01
C ASN A 190 -13.36 27.10 -29.09
N VAL A 191 -12.20 26.96 -29.76
CA VAL A 191 -11.95 25.91 -30.76
C VAL A 191 -10.59 25.25 -30.49
N GLY A 192 -10.59 23.98 -30.09
CA GLY A 192 -9.39 23.16 -29.96
C GLY A 192 -9.14 22.26 -31.16
N ARG A 193 -7.90 22.18 -31.66
CA ARG A 193 -7.46 21.19 -32.67
C ARG A 193 -6.21 20.45 -32.18
N ILE A 194 -6.24 19.12 -32.26
CA ILE A 194 -5.11 18.26 -31.89
C ILE A 194 -4.57 17.63 -33.17
N PHE A 195 -3.29 17.86 -33.45
CA PHE A 195 -2.56 17.17 -34.52
C PHE A 195 -1.73 16.04 -33.91
N VAL A 196 -1.83 14.84 -34.48
CA VAL A 196 -1.04 13.67 -34.05
C VAL A 196 -0.25 13.18 -35.25
N ASP A 197 1.07 13.23 -35.17
CA ASP A 197 1.93 12.69 -36.21
C ASP A 197 1.83 11.16 -36.22
N SER A 198 1.40 10.60 -37.35
CA SER A 198 1.40 9.16 -37.57
C SER A 198 2.83 8.70 -37.87
N VAL A 199 3.53 8.22 -36.85
CA VAL A 199 4.82 7.53 -37.03
C VAL A 199 4.55 6.21 -37.74
N HIS A 200 4.61 6.23 -39.07
CA HIS A 200 4.68 5.04 -39.88
C HIS A 200 6.06 4.41 -39.63
N ASN A 201 6.08 3.28 -38.93
CA ASN A 201 7.30 2.49 -38.81
C ASN A 201 7.81 2.17 -40.23
N LYS A 202 9.03 2.62 -40.54
CA LYS A 202 9.74 2.18 -41.74
C LYS A 202 9.97 0.67 -41.61
N VAL A 203 9.53 -0.05 -42.66
CA VAL A 203 9.72 -1.48 -42.90
C VAL A 203 11.20 -1.84 -42.85
#